data_AF-A0A521VNW8-F1
#
_entry.id   AF-A0A521VNW8-F1
#
_cell.length_a   1.000
_cell.length_b   1.000
_cell.length_c   1.000
_cell.angle_alpha   90.00
_cell.angle_beta   90.00
_cell.angle_gamma   90.00
#
_symmetry.space_group_name_H-M   'P 1'
#
loop_
_entity.id
_entity.type
_entity.pdbx_description
1 polymer ?
#
loop_
_entity_poly.entity_id
_entity_poly.type
_entity_poly.pdbx_seq_one_letter_code
_entity_poly.pdbx_strand_id
1 'polypeptide(L)'
;MAIFDKAIQTPSHLNRRYTNVPPKMVLEVDVRVENESMSNDDIIHFRTDKLLEMGVEKIIWIFTLYGKIIVAEKGKDWLTFDWGRDVEILDGISFNIPRYLDEEGITLDEI
;
A
#
# COMPACT_ATOMS: atom_id res chain seq x y z
N MET A 1 -2.74 -5.83 -0.76
CA MET A 1 -1.81 -6.78 -0.08
C MET A 1 -1.52 -6.30 1.35
N ALA A 2 -1.32 -7.21 2.31
CA ALA A 2 -1.01 -6.85 3.69
C ALA A 2 0.16 -7.68 4.24
N ILE A 3 1.05 -7.05 5.01
CA ILE A 3 2.20 -7.66 5.68
C ILE A 3 1.96 -7.62 7.19
N PHE A 4 2.15 -8.74 7.87
CA PHE A 4 1.92 -8.89 9.31
C PHE A 4 3.22 -9.16 10.07
N ASP A 5 3.32 -8.60 11.28
CA ASP A 5 4.38 -8.98 12.20
C ASP A 5 4.09 -10.38 12.77
N LYS A 6 5.04 -11.31 12.61
CA LYS A 6 4.90 -12.69 13.09
C LYS A 6 4.80 -12.79 14.61
N ALA A 7 5.34 -11.83 15.35
CA ALA A 7 5.21 -11.78 16.80
C ALA A 7 3.78 -11.42 17.23
N ILE A 8 3.04 -10.68 16.40
CA ILE A 8 1.64 -10.27 16.65
C ILE A 8 0.67 -11.29 16.06
N GLN A 9 0.83 -11.66 14.78
CA GLN A 9 0.01 -12.66 14.10
C GLN A 9 0.51 -14.07 14.40
N THR A 10 0.30 -14.51 15.63
CA THR A 10 0.60 -15.88 16.08
C THR A 10 -0.33 -16.93 15.46
N PRO A 11 0.00 -18.24 15.54
CA PRO A 11 -0.84 -19.30 14.98
C PRO A 11 -2.29 -19.33 15.49
N SER A 12 -2.58 -18.82 16.69
CA SER A 12 -3.95 -18.72 17.21
C SER A 12 -4.83 -17.75 16.42
N HIS A 13 -4.22 -16.78 15.74
CA HIS A 13 -4.91 -15.84 14.85
C HIS A 13 -5.12 -16.40 13.43
N LEU A 14 -4.46 -17.50 13.08
CA LEU A 14 -4.56 -18.13 11.76
C LEU A 14 -5.72 -19.14 11.75
N ASN A 15 -6.89 -18.68 11.32
CA ASN A 15 -8.07 -19.52 11.19
C ASN A 15 -8.89 -19.09 9.96
N ARG A 16 -10.05 -19.73 9.74
CA ARG A 16 -10.91 -19.47 8.59
C ARG A 16 -11.65 -18.12 8.62
N ARG A 17 -11.51 -17.33 9.69
CA ARG A 17 -12.13 -16.01 9.84
C ARG A 17 -11.14 -14.92 9.43
N TYR A 18 -11.67 -13.72 9.23
CA TYR A 18 -10.83 -12.53 9.08
C TYR A 18 -9.93 -12.34 10.30
N THR A 19 -8.71 -11.86 10.03
CA THR A 19 -7.76 -11.53 11.09
C THR A 19 -8.28 -10.37 11.92
N ASN A 20 -8.04 -10.43 13.23
CA ASN A 20 -8.44 -9.41 14.20
C ASN A 20 -7.24 -8.62 14.74
N VAL A 21 -6.05 -8.84 14.18
CA VAL A 21 -4.84 -8.05 14.47
C VAL A 21 -4.55 -7.16 13.27
N PRO A 22 -4.09 -5.91 13.48
CA PRO A 22 -3.75 -5.04 12.37
C PRO A 22 -2.52 -5.57 11.62
N PRO A 23 -2.47 -5.44 10.28
CA PRO A 23 -1.24 -5.63 9.56
C PRO A 23 -0.22 -4.57 9.96
N LYS A 24 1.06 -4.92 9.88
CA LYS A 24 2.16 -3.95 10.05
C LYS A 24 2.15 -2.95 8.90
N MET A 25 1.91 -3.42 7.68
CA MET A 25 1.86 -2.58 6.48
C MET A 25 0.83 -3.09 5.48
N VAL A 26 0.25 -2.17 4.72
CA VAL A 26 -0.66 -2.44 3.61
C VAL A 26 -0.09 -1.82 2.32
N LEU A 27 -0.13 -2.58 1.23
CA LEU A 27 0.22 -2.11 -0.12
C LEU A 27 -0.96 -2.38 -1.04
N GLU A 28 -1.44 -1.37 -1.75
CA GLU A 28 -2.59 -1.46 -2.65
C GLU A 28 -2.23 -0.91 -4.03
N VAL A 29 -2.73 -1.56 -5.09
CA VAL A 29 -2.51 -1.17 -6.50
C VAL A 29 -3.86 -0.94 -7.16
N ASP A 30 -4.07 0.24 -7.74
CA ASP A 30 -5.27 0.65 -8.49
C ASP A 30 -6.60 0.16 -7.90
N VAL A 31 -6.81 0.46 -6.63
CA VAL A 31 -8.07 0.08 -5.98
C VAL A 31 -9.20 0.90 -6.60
N ARG A 32 -10.03 0.22 -7.37
CA ARG A 32 -11.31 0.75 -7.84
C ARG A 32 -12.37 0.39 -6.81
N VAL A 33 -13.07 1.40 -6.32
CA VAL A 33 -14.24 1.20 -5.48
C VAL A 33 -15.43 1.75 -6.23
N GLU A 34 -16.37 0.88 -6.58
CA GLU A 34 -17.66 1.31 -7.12
C GLU A 34 -18.47 1.92 -5.97
N ASN A 35 -18.37 3.24 -5.83
CA ASN A 35 -19.15 4.00 -4.88
C ASN A 35 -19.68 5.26 -5.57
N GLU A 36 -21.00 5.33 -5.76
CA GLU A 36 -21.67 6.45 -6.42
C GLU A 36 -21.66 7.74 -5.57
N SER A 37 -21.30 7.65 -4.29
CA SER A 37 -21.39 8.75 -3.32
C SER A 37 -20.07 9.39 -2.91
N MET A 38 -18.93 8.78 -3.25
CA MET A 38 -17.59 9.28 -2.89
C MET A 38 -16.66 9.23 -4.10
N SER A 39 -15.80 10.24 -4.23
CA SER A 39 -14.73 10.18 -5.22
C SER A 39 -13.69 9.11 -4.83
N ASN A 40 -12.90 8.65 -5.80
CA ASN A 40 -11.79 7.73 -5.52
C ASN A 40 -10.80 8.31 -4.50
N ASP A 41 -10.53 9.61 -4.57
CA ASP A 41 -9.63 10.31 -3.65
C ASP A 41 -10.19 10.29 -2.22
N ASP A 42 -11.49 10.58 -2.05
CA ASP A 42 -12.14 10.52 -0.74
C ASP A 42 -12.03 9.12 -0.12
N ILE A 43 -12.13 8.08 -0.94
CA ILE A 43 -12.02 6.69 -0.52
C ILE A 43 -10.58 6.36 -0.11
N ILE A 44 -9.59 6.83 -0.85
CA ILE A 44 -8.17 6.65 -0.51
C ILE A 44 -7.88 7.32 0.83
N HIS A 45 -8.29 8.57 1.01
CA HIS A 45 -8.11 9.29 2.27
C HIS A 45 -8.82 8.57 3.43
N PHE A 46 -10.10 8.27 3.29
CA PHE A 46 -10.90 7.60 4.32
C PHE A 46 -10.31 6.24 4.71
N ARG A 47 -9.94 5.40 3.73
CA ARG A 47 -9.36 4.07 4.01
C ARG A 47 -8.00 4.19 4.67
N THR A 48 -7.17 5.12 4.22
CA THR A 48 -5.84 5.34 4.80
C THR A 48 -5.96 5.76 6.26
N ASP A 49 -6.81 6.73 6.57
CA ASP A 49 -7.05 7.16 7.95
C ASP A 49 -7.56 6.01 8.83
N LYS A 50 -8.53 5.24 8.34
CA LYS A 50 -9.06 4.08 9.08
C LYS A 50 -8.00 3.02 9.35
N LEU A 51 -7.13 2.73 8.37
CA LEU A 51 -6.05 1.75 8.54
C LEU A 51 -5.02 2.26 9.57
N LEU A 52 -4.63 3.53 9.51
CA LEU A 52 -3.70 4.14 10.48
C LEU A 52 -4.31 4.21 11.89
N GLU A 53 -5.62 4.48 12.00
CA GLU A 53 -6.37 4.43 13.27
C GLU A 53 -6.36 3.02 13.87
N MET A 54 -6.52 1.99 13.04
CA MET A 54 -6.50 0.57 13.44
C MET A 54 -5.11 0.05 13.84
N GLY A 55 -4.05 0.84 13.63
CA GLY A 55 -2.69 0.50 14.04
C GLY A 55 -1.81 -0.02 12.91
N VAL A 56 -2.20 0.13 11.64
CA VAL A 56 -1.28 -0.08 10.52
C VAL A 56 -0.20 1.00 10.56
N GLU A 57 1.07 0.61 10.43
CA GLU A 57 2.20 1.53 10.58
C GLU A 57 2.48 2.29 9.28
N LYS A 58 2.31 1.64 8.14
CA LYS A 58 2.58 2.19 6.80
C LYS A 58 1.54 1.70 5.78
N ILE A 59 1.09 2.60 4.90
CA ILE A 59 0.28 2.27 3.73
C ILE A 59 0.98 2.79 2.47
N ILE A 60 1.09 1.96 1.44
CA ILE A 60 1.64 2.30 0.14
C ILE A 60 0.54 2.12 -0.91
N TRP A 61 0.13 3.19 -1.55
CA TRP A 61 -0.77 3.16 -2.70
C TRP A 61 0.03 3.32 -3.98
N ILE A 62 -0.22 2.46 -4.97
CA ILE A 62 0.39 2.52 -6.30
C ILE A 62 -0.72 2.79 -7.32
N PHE A 63 -0.54 3.84 -8.12
CA PHE A 63 -1.48 4.26 -9.15
C PHE A 63 -0.83 4.13 -10.52
N THR A 64 -1.24 3.14 -11.30
CA THR A 64 -0.62 2.81 -12.60
C THR A 64 -0.93 3.84 -13.66
N LEU A 65 -2.19 4.24 -13.77
CA LEU A 65 -2.64 5.22 -14.76
C LEU A 65 -1.87 6.55 -14.68
N TYR A 66 -1.42 6.95 -13.49
CA TYR A 66 -0.73 8.22 -13.26
C TYR A 66 0.77 8.07 -13.01
N GLY A 67 1.28 6.83 -12.89
CA GLY A 67 2.67 6.58 -12.50
C GLY A 67 3.02 7.16 -11.12
N LYS A 68 2.07 7.16 -10.17
CA LYS A 68 2.23 7.75 -8.83
C LYS A 68 2.26 6.72 -7.71
N ILE A 69 2.92 7.08 -6.63
CA ILE A 69 2.90 6.36 -5.35
C ILE A 69 2.52 7.35 -4.25
N ILE A 70 1.67 6.91 -3.31
CA ILE A 70 1.44 7.58 -2.03
C ILE A 70 1.98 6.69 -0.92
N VAL A 71 2.80 7.26 -0.03
CA VAL A 71 3.23 6.62 1.20
C VAL A 71 2.65 7.39 2.39
N ALA A 72 1.89 6.70 3.22
CA ALA A 72 1.24 7.25 4.39
C ALA A 72 1.66 6.50 5.65
N GLU A 73 2.03 7.24 6.69
CA GLU A 73 2.40 6.74 8.01
C GLU A 73 1.75 7.59 9.09
N LYS A 74 1.43 6.98 10.24
CA LYS A 74 0.75 7.69 11.31
C LYS A 74 1.63 8.81 11.88
N GLY A 75 1.09 10.03 11.95
CA GLY A 75 1.78 11.19 12.52
C GLY A 75 2.88 11.78 11.63
N LYS A 76 2.93 11.40 10.34
CA LYS A 76 3.81 11.99 9.35
C LYS A 76 2.99 12.58 8.20
N ASP A 77 3.60 13.52 7.47
CA ASP A 77 3.04 13.98 6.20
C ASP A 77 3.02 12.82 5.20
N TRP A 78 1.93 12.73 4.44
CA TRP A 78 1.84 11.74 3.37
C TRP A 78 2.67 12.21 2.18
N LEU A 79 3.45 11.30 1.61
CA LEU A 79 4.34 11.59 0.51
C LEU A 79 3.75 11.07 -0.79
N THR A 80 3.55 11.95 -1.76
CA THR A 80 3.12 11.60 -3.12
C THR A 80 4.25 11.86 -4.10
N PHE A 81 4.65 10.87 -4.90
CA PHE A 81 5.74 10.99 -5.85
C PHE A 81 5.61 10.02 -7.04
N ASP A 82 6.37 10.29 -8.11
CA ASP A 82 6.46 9.44 -9.30
C ASP A 82 7.23 8.13 -9.04
N TRP A 83 6.93 7.10 -9.81
CA TRP A 83 7.50 5.73 -9.72
C TRP A 83 9.03 5.60 -9.72
N GLY A 84 9.77 6.63 -10.17
CA GLY A 84 11.24 6.59 -10.32
C GLY A 84 12.06 6.61 -9.03
N ARG A 85 11.47 6.32 -7.86
CA ARG A 85 12.15 6.35 -6.56
C ARG A 85 12.15 4.97 -5.93
N ASP A 86 13.22 4.67 -5.19
CA ASP A 86 13.22 3.51 -4.30
C ASP A 86 12.23 3.76 -3.16
N VAL A 87 11.32 2.81 -2.94
CA VAL A 87 10.31 2.86 -1.88
C VAL A 87 10.59 1.76 -0.89
N GLU A 88 10.86 2.15 0.36
CA GLU A 88 11.08 1.20 1.44
C GLU A 88 9.76 0.59 1.93
N ILE A 89 9.68 -0.72 1.84
CA ILE A 89 8.62 -1.58 2.38
C ILE A 89 8.81 -1.62 3.91
N LEU A 90 9.83 -2.36 4.37
CA LEU A 90 10.14 -2.62 5.78
C LEU A 90 11.62 -3.02 5.91
N ASP A 91 12.30 -2.57 6.97
CA ASP A 91 13.62 -3.08 7.41
C ASP A 91 14.67 -3.18 6.28
N GLY A 92 14.80 -2.11 5.47
CA GLY A 92 15.75 -2.05 4.35
C GLY A 92 15.33 -2.82 3.09
N ILE A 93 14.17 -3.47 3.10
CA ILE A 93 13.55 -4.06 1.90
C ILE A 93 12.88 -2.93 1.12
N SER A 94 13.30 -2.75 -0.13
CA SER A 94 12.81 -1.68 -0.99
C SER A 94 12.44 -2.21 -2.37
N PHE A 95 11.56 -1.50 -3.07
CA PHE A 95 11.27 -1.76 -4.48
C PHE A 95 11.39 -0.47 -5.31
N ASN A 96 11.55 -0.65 -6.61
CA ASN A 96 11.57 0.42 -7.61
C ASN A 96 10.84 -0.07 -8.85
N ILE A 97 9.72 0.57 -9.21
CA ILE A 97 8.84 0.05 -10.26
C ILE A 97 9.53 0.12 -11.64
N PRO A 98 10.09 1.25 -12.10
CA PRO A 98 10.69 1.32 -13.42
C PRO A 98 11.89 0.38 -13.58
N ARG A 99 12.71 0.23 -12.54
CA ARG A 99 13.84 -0.71 -12.56
C ARG A 99 13.35 -2.16 -12.73
N TYR A 100 12.31 -2.55 -11.99
CA TYR A 100 11.73 -3.89 -12.11
C TYR A 100 11.14 -4.13 -13.50
N LEU A 101 10.45 -3.15 -14.08
CA LEU A 101 9.89 -3.28 -15.42
C LEU A 101 10.98 -3.43 -16.49
N ASP A 102 12.07 -2.67 -16.39
CA ASP A 102 13.23 -2.77 -17.30
C ASP A 102 13.92 -4.13 -17.20
N GLU A 103 14.10 -4.66 -15.98
CA GLU A 103 14.66 -6.01 -15.74
C GLU A 103 13.80 -7.12 -16.38
N GLU A 104 12.49 -6.94 -16.41
CA GLU A 104 11.52 -7.85 -17.05
C GLU A 104 11.33 -7.59 -18.56
N GLY A 105 11.99 -6.56 -19.11
CA GLY A 105 11.89 -6.18 -20.52
C GLY A 105 10.53 -5.58 -20.91
N ILE A 106 9.81 -4.96 -19.96
CA ILE A 106 8.50 -4.34 -20.16
C ILE A 106 8.69 -2.84 -20.38
N THR A 107 8.08 -2.28 -21.42
CA THR A 107 8.13 -0.84 -21.70
C THR A 107 6.93 -0.11 -21.09
N LEU A 108 7.13 1.15 -20.68
CA LEU A 108 6.06 1.95 -20.07
C LEU A 108 4.92 2.28 -21.05
N ASP A 109 5.16 2.19 -22.36
CA ASP A 109 4.11 2.36 -23.38
C ASP A 109 3.11 1.18 -23.40
N GLU A 110 3.42 0.08 -22.72
CA GLU A 110 2.62 -1.15 -22.64
C GLU A 110 1.76 -1.24 -21.37
N ILE A 111 1.76 -0.22 -20.52
CA ILE A 111 1.07 -0.16 -19.21
C ILE A 111 0.12 1.04 -19.16
#